data_AF-A0A210QLA4-F1
#
_entry.id   AF-A0A210QLA4-F1
#
_cell.length_a   1.000
_cell.length_b   1.000
_cell.length_c   1.000
_cell.angle_alpha   90.00
_cell.angle_beta   90.00
_cell.angle_gamma   90.00
#
_symmetry.space_group_name_H-M   'P 1'
#
loop_
_entity.id
_entity.type
_entity.pdbx_description
1 polymer ?
#
loop_
_entity_poly.entity_id
_entity_poly.type
_entity_poly.pdbx_seq_one_letter_code
_entity_poly.pdbx_strand_id
1 'polypeptide(L)'
;MELENIVANTVYIKAREGGGGKRKGKSKKWKQILKFPHITGCMDIKNKISQSYHYIVEQQPIGRELFRMYCFRTPTLAKAISFLDMVR
;
A
#
# COMPACT_ATOMS: atom_id res chain seq x y z
N MET A 1 37.69 -0.77 10.17
CA MET A 1 36.75 -1.24 11.21
C MET A 1 36.08 -0.10 11.98
N GLU A 2 36.78 0.73 12.77
CA GLU A 2 36.11 1.83 13.51
C GLU A 2 35.50 2.91 12.60
N LEU A 3 36.24 3.37 11.59
CA LEU A 3 35.75 4.40 10.68
C LEU A 3 34.54 3.93 9.86
N GLU A 4 34.55 2.68 9.39
CA GLU A 4 33.44 2.10 8.63
C GLU A 4 32.17 2.01 9.47
N ASN A 5 32.30 1.65 10.77
CA ASN A 5 31.17 1.60 11.70
C ASN A 5 30.58 3.00 11.94
N ILE A 6 31.44 4.01 12.11
CA ILE A 6 31.00 5.40 12.29
C ILE A 6 30.27 5.89 11.03
N VAL A 7 30.79 5.60 9.84
CA VAL A 7 30.16 5.95 8.56
C VAL A 7 28.80 5.27 8.41
N ALA A 8 28.72 3.96 8.69
CA ALA A 8 27.47 3.20 8.61
C ALA A 8 26.39 3.75 9.56
N ASN A 9 26.76 4.02 10.82
CA ASN A 9 25.85 4.58 11.81
C ASN A 9 25.33 5.97 11.39
N THR A 10 26.20 6.81 10.85
CA THR A 10 25.82 8.15 10.37
C THR A 10 24.86 8.07 9.18
N VAL A 11 25.12 7.18 8.22
CA VAL A 11 24.23 6.95 7.07
C VAL A 11 22.87 6.42 7.52
N TYR A 12 22.85 5.52 8.51
CA TYR A 12 21.63 4.96 9.08
C TYR A 12 20.77 6.03 9.76
N ILE A 13 21.36 6.87 10.63
CA ILE A 13 20.64 7.97 11.31
C ILE A 13 20.00 8.90 10.27
N LYS A 14 20.76 9.27 9.23
CA LYS A 14 20.27 10.12 8.14
C LYS A 14 19.12 9.48 7.35
N ALA A 15 19.13 8.16 7.18
CA ALA A 15 18.02 7.45 6.56
C ALA A 15 16.77 7.45 7.46
N ARG A 16 16.95 7.27 8.77
CA ARG A 16 15.87 7.25 9.77
C ARG A 16 15.16 8.60 9.91
N GLU A 17 15.91 9.70 9.83
CA GLU A 17 15.36 11.07 9.84
C GLU A 17 14.57 11.43 8.57
N GLY A 18 14.48 10.51 7.60
CA GLY A 18 13.63 10.65 6.43
C GLY A 18 14.39 10.83 5.12
N GLY A 19 15.72 10.65 5.12
CA GLY A 19 16.54 10.41 3.94
C GLY A 19 16.19 11.24 2.70
N GLY A 20 16.83 12.40 2.53
CA GLY A 20 16.84 13.13 1.25
C GLY A 20 15.55 13.89 0.92
N GLY A 21 15.04 14.70 1.84
CA GLY A 21 14.02 15.73 1.59
C GLY A 21 12.61 15.17 1.31
N LYS A 22 11.85 15.82 0.42
CA LYS A 22 10.41 15.55 0.20
C LYS A 22 10.05 14.11 -0.17
N ARG A 23 11.02 13.28 -0.58
CA ARG A 23 10.79 11.89 -1.03
C ARG A 23 10.72 10.86 0.10
N LYS A 24 11.05 11.24 1.35
CA LYS A 24 11.00 10.36 2.52
C LYS A 24 11.70 9.01 2.26
N GLY A 25 12.95 9.04 1.77
CA GLY A 25 13.73 7.85 1.43
C GLY A 25 13.38 7.13 0.13
N LYS A 26 12.34 7.53 -0.61
CA LYS A 26 11.99 6.87 -1.89
C LYS A 26 13.02 7.16 -3.00
N SER A 27 13.33 6.13 -3.79
CA SER A 27 14.13 6.27 -5.01
C SER A 27 13.56 7.33 -5.96
N LYS A 28 14.43 8.05 -6.68
CA LYS A 28 14.00 9.02 -7.71
C LYS A 28 13.11 8.37 -8.79
N LYS A 29 13.27 7.07 -9.03
CA LYS A 29 12.53 6.28 -10.05
C LYS A 29 11.38 5.44 -9.45
N TRP A 30 10.96 5.67 -8.20
CA TRP A 30 9.98 4.80 -7.52
C TRP A 30 8.68 4.56 -8.32
N LYS A 31 8.20 5.56 -9.06
CA LYS A 31 7.02 5.43 -9.92
C LYS A 31 7.21 4.45 -11.08
N GLN A 32 8.42 4.35 -11.62
CA GLN A 32 8.76 3.38 -12.67
C GLN A 32 8.86 1.97 -12.09
N ILE A 33 9.45 1.85 -10.89
CA ILE A 33 9.58 0.57 -10.17
C ILE A 33 8.20 0.01 -9.80
N LEU A 34 7.29 0.86 -9.32
CA LEU A 34 5.93 0.48 -8.90
C LEU A 34 4.88 0.69 -10.01
N LYS A 35 5.31 0.70 -11.28
CA LYS A 35 4.37 0.84 -12.40
C LYS A 35 3.48 -0.41 -12.46
N PHE A 36 2.17 -0.22 -12.57
CA PHE A 36 1.25 -1.34 -12.71
C PHE A 36 1.48 -2.11 -14.02
N PRO A 37 1.32 -3.44 -14.00
CA PRO A 37 1.30 -4.24 -15.22
C PRO A 37 0.03 -3.96 -16.04
N HIS A 38 0.04 -4.38 -17.31
CA HIS A 38 -1.18 -4.42 -18.11
C HIS A 38 -2.16 -5.46 -17.56
N ILE A 39 -3.47 -5.25 -17.71
CA ILE A 39 -4.51 -6.10 -17.12
C ILE A 39 -4.42 -7.57 -17.54
N THR A 40 -3.94 -7.84 -18.77
CA THR A 40 -3.73 -9.22 -19.25
C THR A 40 -2.71 -9.98 -18.42
N GLY A 41 -1.70 -9.29 -17.87
CA GLY A 41 -0.70 -9.90 -16.96
C GLY A 41 -1.27 -10.27 -15.59
N CYS A 42 -2.47 -9.79 -15.26
CA CYS A 42 -3.14 -10.11 -14.00
C CYS A 42 -4.08 -11.32 -14.09
N MET A 43 -4.36 -11.84 -15.29
CA MET A 43 -5.36 -12.89 -15.46
C MET A 43 -4.99 -14.20 -14.75
N ASP A 44 -3.71 -14.58 -14.78
CA ASP A 44 -3.23 -15.76 -14.05
C ASP A 44 -3.35 -15.59 -12.54
N ILE A 45 -3.16 -14.36 -12.05
CA ILE A 45 -3.23 -14.03 -10.63
C ILE A 45 -4.68 -14.17 -10.13
N LYS A 46 -5.67 -13.80 -10.95
CA LYS A 46 -7.09 -13.93 -10.61
C LYS A 46 -7.47 -15.34 -10.18
N ASN A 47 -6.90 -16.36 -10.81
CA ASN A 47 -7.19 -17.77 -10.52
C ASN A 47 -6.41 -18.33 -9.32
N LYS A 48 -5.34 -17.66 -8.89
CA LYS A 48 -4.49 -18.08 -7.76
C LYS A 48 -4.94 -17.50 -6.42
N ILE A 49 -5.75 -16.45 -6.45
CA ILE A 49 -6.19 -15.71 -5.26
C ILE A 49 -7.60 -16.16 -4.85
N SER A 50 -7.82 -16.38 -3.56
CA SER A 50 -9.15 -16.62 -3.00
C SER A 50 -10.05 -15.40 -3.24
N GLN A 51 -11.22 -15.63 -3.84
CA GLN A 51 -12.20 -14.57 -4.14
C GLN A 51 -13.21 -14.33 -3.01
N SER A 52 -12.95 -14.86 -1.81
CA SER A 52 -13.86 -14.68 -0.67
C SER A 52 -13.83 -13.24 -0.14
N TYR A 53 -14.99 -12.76 0.33
CA TYR A 53 -15.12 -11.44 0.95
C TYR A 53 -14.17 -11.28 2.15
N HIS A 54 -14.14 -12.28 3.03
CA HIS A 54 -13.28 -12.29 4.21
C HIS A 54 -11.80 -12.07 3.84
N TYR A 55 -11.31 -12.79 2.82
CA TYR A 55 -9.93 -12.69 2.40
C TYR A 55 -9.60 -11.37 1.66
N ILE A 56 -10.45 -10.93 0.74
CA ILE A 56 -10.16 -9.73 -0.07
C ILE A 56 -10.45 -8.43 0.69
N VAL A 57 -11.56 -8.36 1.41
CA VAL A 57 -12.08 -7.11 1.97
C VAL A 57 -11.72 -6.93 3.44
N GLU A 58 -11.68 -8.01 4.23
CA GLU A 58 -11.42 -7.88 5.67
C GLU A 58 -9.94 -8.03 6.01
N GLN A 59 -9.29 -9.06 5.48
CA GLN A 59 -7.89 -9.37 5.79
C GLN A 59 -6.88 -8.50 5.01
N GLN A 60 -7.16 -8.16 3.74
CA GLN A 60 -6.23 -7.41 2.91
C GLN A 60 -6.48 -5.89 2.97
N PRO A 61 -5.54 -5.07 3.48
CA PRO A 61 -5.76 -3.63 3.64
C PRO A 61 -6.01 -2.89 2.32
N ILE A 62 -5.28 -3.23 1.26
CA ILE A 62 -5.46 -2.62 -0.08
C ILE A 62 -6.81 -3.05 -0.68
N GLY A 63 -7.17 -4.33 -0.54
CA GLY A 63 -8.47 -4.84 -1.02
C GLY A 63 -9.65 -4.18 -0.31
N ARG A 64 -9.54 -3.99 1.01
CA ARG A 64 -10.50 -3.21 1.82
C ARG A 64 -10.69 -1.80 1.29
N GLU A 65 -9.60 -1.10 1.00
CA GLU A 65 -9.66 0.29 0.52
C GLU A 65 -10.28 0.38 -0.88
N LEU A 66 -9.90 -0.52 -1.79
CA LEU A 66 -10.49 -0.60 -3.13
C LEU A 66 -12.00 -0.92 -3.07
N PHE A 67 -12.39 -1.83 -2.18
CA PHE A 67 -13.80 -2.15 -1.94
C PHE A 67 -14.58 -0.94 -1.40
N ARG A 68 -14.01 -0.20 -0.45
CA ARG A 68 -14.61 1.05 0.06
C ARG A 68 -14.77 2.09 -1.04
N MET A 69 -13.75 2.32 -1.85
CA MET A 69 -13.84 3.22 -3.01
C MET A 69 -14.93 2.79 -3.99
N TYR A 70 -15.15 1.48 -4.16
CA TYR A 70 -16.28 0.96 -4.93
C TYR A 70 -17.63 1.28 -4.24
N CYS A 71 -17.77 1.00 -2.95
CA CYS A 71 -18.99 1.28 -2.19
C CYS A 71 -19.37 2.77 -2.19
N PHE A 72 -18.39 3.68 -2.15
CA PHE A 72 -18.64 5.12 -2.20
C PHE A 72 -19.25 5.61 -3.53
N ARG A 73 -19.25 4.79 -4.58
CA ARG A 73 -19.94 5.11 -5.84
C ARG A 73 -21.46 4.96 -5.76
N THR A 74 -21.97 4.27 -4.74
CA THR A 74 -23.41 4.03 -4.57
C THR A 74 -23.89 4.53 -3.20
N PRO A 75 -24.87 5.43 -3.12
CA PRO A 75 -25.28 6.06 -1.87
C PRO A 75 -25.69 5.09 -0.76
N THR A 76 -26.32 3.96 -1.08
CA THR A 76 -26.74 2.94 -0.10
C THR A 76 -25.56 2.25 0.54
N LEU A 77 -24.58 1.83 -0.26
CA LEU A 77 -23.36 1.19 0.22
C LEU A 77 -22.47 2.18 0.99
N ALA A 78 -22.36 3.42 0.51
CA ALA A 78 -21.64 4.48 1.20
C ALA A 78 -22.16 4.69 2.64
N LYS A 79 -23.49 4.77 2.81
CA LYS A 79 -24.11 4.87 4.15
C LYS A 79 -23.76 3.70 5.05
N ALA A 80 -23.78 2.46 4.51
CA ALA A 80 -23.42 1.27 5.28
C ALA A 80 -21.95 1.29 5.72
N ILE A 81 -21.03 1.70 4.85
CA ILE A 81 -19.60 1.84 5.18
C ILE A 81 -19.40 2.93 6.24
N SER A 82 -20.02 4.11 6.09
CA SER A 82 -19.94 5.17 7.08
C SER A 82 -20.49 4.74 8.44
N PHE A 83 -21.56 3.95 8.47
CA PHE A 83 -22.08 3.37 9.70
C PHE A 83 -21.06 2.43 10.35
N LEU A 84 -20.45 1.52 9.58
CA LEU A 84 -19.41 0.62 10.10
C LEU A 84 -18.20 1.37 10.68
N ASP A 85 -17.85 2.52 10.11
CA ASP A 85 -16.76 3.37 10.61
C ASP A 85 -17.10 4.09 11.91
N MET A 86 -18.38 4.32 12.20
CA MET A 86 -18.81 4.96 13.46
C MET A 86 -18.88 3.97 14.62
N VAL A 87 -19.05 2.68 14.33
CA VAL A 87 -19.28 1.64 15.35
C VAL A 87 -18.01 0.84 15.67
N ARG A 88 -17.03 0.85 14.76
CA ARG A 88 -15.70 0.24 14.97
C ARG A 88 -14.73 1.24 15.57
#